data_AF-A0A955F9U5-F1
#
_entry.id   AF-A0A955F9U5-F1
#
_cell.length_a   1.000
_cell.length_b   1.000
_cell.length_c   1.000
_cell.angle_alpha   90.00
_cell.angle_beta   90.00
_cell.angle_gamma   90.00
#
_symmetry.space_group_name_H-M   'P 1'
#
loop_
_entity.id
_entity.type
_entity.pdbx_description
1 polymer ?
#
loop_
_entity_poly.entity_id
_entity_poly.type
_entity_poly.pdbx_seq_one_letter_code
_entity_poly.pdbx_strand_id
1 'polypeptide(L)'
;MTRVLAELLGAVQPAFQAGLRKLEQASGHESTDVRLTADITQAGKRKLRELGLDPSDTTGRELYQALAERFAQDEKRLFSRLREEYGDADDLECVVREIERVPIPKSSFALKATVAKRLLKKSAPKKAMKALGYRSFESMLKHEHISDIYAAAWLTESATWRKQLIDSYKKLKVNDFEIRPMQISYPKTEKWQNFANVMVADTRHNVVSFKELGAVVLLPLPDEKPPAAAMTSLLLALHAMNEIRAASTFLKLAQMQPGFGTSVYQTVLEDSHFSTSLFADSVPWQIIQRYYGRFADKFRAEIFEPHVQVDDLTWHSIEKILSFMDPTLDFWRHTTHLSLLHDHQPVSFNIVDVAINYANALPYEQRVLTYSRQSLWHELIIRYLKHEKVEETVVSGLRSDLVPQAELAA
;
A
#
# COMPACT_ATOMS: atom_id res chain seq x y z
N MET A 1 21.47 -13.60 -16.48
CA MET A 1 20.39 -12.59 -16.55
C MET A 1 19.59 -12.47 -15.26
N THR A 2 19.49 -13.51 -14.44
CA THR A 2 18.88 -13.48 -13.08
C THR A 2 19.53 -12.49 -12.08
N ARG A 3 20.79 -12.08 -12.31
CA ARG A 3 21.52 -11.19 -11.39
C ARG A 3 20.93 -9.78 -11.31
N VAL A 4 20.52 -9.20 -12.44
CA VAL A 4 19.95 -7.83 -12.46
C VAL A 4 18.65 -7.77 -11.65
N LEU A 5 17.71 -8.67 -11.92
CA LEU A 5 16.45 -8.73 -11.16
C LEU A 5 16.70 -9.00 -9.68
N ALA A 6 17.65 -9.88 -9.33
CA ALA A 6 17.98 -10.12 -7.94
C ALA A 6 18.52 -8.86 -7.23
N GLU A 7 19.39 -8.09 -7.88
CA GLU A 7 19.94 -6.84 -7.34
C GLU A 7 18.86 -5.75 -7.23
N LEU A 8 18.02 -5.58 -8.25
CA LEU A 8 16.89 -4.65 -8.22
C LEU A 8 15.92 -4.98 -7.08
N LEU A 9 15.58 -6.27 -6.93
CA LEU A 9 14.68 -6.76 -5.86
C LEU A 9 15.33 -6.77 -4.48
N GLY A 10 16.67 -6.66 -4.38
CA GLY A 10 17.39 -6.89 -3.13
C GLY A 10 17.21 -8.32 -2.60
N ALA A 11 17.07 -9.29 -3.50
CA ALA A 11 16.68 -10.65 -3.16
C ALA A 11 17.85 -11.49 -2.59
N VAL A 12 17.54 -12.35 -1.63
CA VAL A 12 18.53 -13.26 -1.01
C VAL A 12 18.85 -14.42 -1.95
N GLN A 13 20.14 -14.59 -2.23
CA GLN A 13 20.66 -15.70 -3.04
C GLN A 13 21.20 -16.82 -2.13
N PRO A 14 21.06 -18.11 -2.52
CA PRO A 14 20.59 -18.63 -3.82
C PRO A 14 19.06 -18.87 -3.90
N ALA A 15 18.30 -18.59 -2.84
CA ALA A 15 16.88 -18.91 -2.73
C ALA A 15 16.04 -18.29 -3.85
N PHE A 16 16.28 -17.02 -4.18
CA PHE A 16 15.57 -16.34 -5.28
C PHE A 16 15.76 -17.05 -6.62
N GLN A 17 16.99 -17.41 -6.96
CA GLN A 17 17.28 -18.10 -8.22
C GLN A 17 16.65 -19.50 -8.27
N ALA A 18 16.60 -20.22 -7.14
CA ALA A 18 15.91 -21.50 -7.07
C ALA A 18 14.40 -21.36 -7.30
N GLY A 19 13.75 -20.38 -6.65
CA GLY A 19 12.33 -20.08 -6.86
C GLY A 19 12.02 -19.68 -8.30
N LEU A 20 12.87 -18.84 -8.90
CA LEU A 20 12.70 -18.42 -10.29
C LEU A 20 12.82 -19.58 -11.28
N ARG A 21 13.73 -20.54 -11.02
CA ARG A 21 13.83 -21.76 -11.83
C ARG A 21 12.57 -22.62 -11.76
N LYS A 22 11.95 -22.74 -10.58
CA LYS A 22 10.67 -23.45 -10.42
C LYS A 22 9.57 -22.77 -11.24
N LEU A 23 9.47 -21.44 -11.19
CA LEU A 23 8.51 -20.68 -11.98
C LEU A 23 8.75 -20.84 -13.48
N GLU A 24 10.00 -20.76 -13.94
CA GLU A 24 10.34 -20.99 -15.34
C GLU A 24 9.97 -22.41 -15.78
N GLN A 25 10.32 -23.43 -14.99
CA GLN A 25 9.93 -24.82 -15.29
C GLN A 25 8.41 -25.00 -15.35
N ALA A 26 7.67 -24.44 -14.40
CA ALA A 26 6.21 -24.51 -14.37
C ALA A 26 5.56 -23.79 -15.56
N SER A 27 6.15 -22.68 -16.01
CA SER A 27 5.69 -21.93 -17.18
C SER A 27 6.09 -22.55 -18.53
N GLY A 28 6.92 -23.60 -18.57
CA GLY A 28 7.41 -24.19 -19.81
C GLY A 28 8.64 -23.49 -20.42
N HIS A 29 9.47 -22.85 -19.60
CA HIS A 29 10.71 -22.16 -19.98
C HIS A 29 10.49 -20.93 -20.88
N GLU A 30 9.45 -20.17 -20.56
CA GLU A 30 9.03 -19.00 -21.30
C GLU A 30 9.96 -17.78 -21.17
N SER A 31 11.01 -17.82 -20.35
CA SER A 31 11.97 -16.72 -20.16
C SER A 31 11.30 -15.41 -19.77
N THR A 32 10.32 -15.50 -18.85
CA THR A 32 9.47 -14.37 -18.45
C THR A 32 10.28 -13.29 -17.71
N ASP A 33 11.25 -13.72 -16.90
CA ASP A 33 12.21 -12.86 -16.21
C ASP A 33 13.12 -12.08 -17.18
N VAL A 34 13.58 -12.74 -18.25
CA VAL A 34 14.40 -12.11 -19.30
C VAL A 34 13.59 -11.03 -20.02
N ARG A 35 12.35 -11.32 -20.41
CA ARG A 35 11.45 -10.35 -21.04
C ARG A 35 11.17 -9.16 -20.12
N LEU A 36 10.90 -9.40 -18.84
CA LEU A 36 10.72 -8.32 -17.86
C LEU A 36 11.97 -7.44 -17.74
N THR A 37 13.16 -8.04 -17.68
CA THR A 37 14.42 -7.29 -17.60
C THR A 37 14.63 -6.41 -18.83
N ALA A 38 14.34 -6.92 -20.03
CA ALA A 38 14.42 -6.17 -21.27
C ALA A 38 13.41 -5.00 -21.29
N ASP A 39 12.17 -5.24 -20.88
CA ASP A 39 11.12 -4.21 -20.80
C ASP A 39 11.51 -3.08 -19.83
N ILE A 40 12.00 -3.42 -18.63
CA ILE A 40 12.46 -2.44 -17.64
C ILE A 40 13.60 -1.61 -18.21
N THR A 41 14.57 -2.24 -18.85
CA THR A 41 15.72 -1.56 -19.46
C THR A 41 15.25 -0.60 -20.55
N GLN A 42 14.36 -1.04 -21.45
CA GLN A 42 13.85 -0.21 -22.54
C GLN A 42 12.99 0.95 -22.02
N ALA A 43 12.10 0.69 -21.05
CA ALA A 43 11.25 1.70 -20.44
C ALA A 43 12.06 2.74 -19.65
N GLY A 44 13.05 2.29 -18.88
CA GLY A 44 13.95 3.19 -18.16
C GLY A 44 14.77 4.09 -19.10
N LYS A 45 15.28 3.56 -20.22
CA LYS A 45 15.93 4.37 -21.25
C LYS A 45 15.00 5.42 -21.87
N ARG A 46 13.72 5.11 -22.06
CA ARG A 46 12.72 6.11 -22.52
C ARG A 46 12.52 7.20 -21.47
N LYS A 47 12.34 6.83 -20.20
CA LYS A 47 12.16 7.79 -19.09
C LYS A 47 13.37 8.68 -18.86
N LEU A 48 14.58 8.17 -19.04
CA LEU A 48 15.81 8.99 -19.02
C LEU A 48 15.77 10.09 -20.09
N ARG A 49 15.38 9.76 -21.32
CA ARG A 49 15.24 10.76 -22.40
C ARG A 49 14.12 11.77 -22.12
N GLU A 50 13.01 11.33 -21.51
CA GLU A 50 11.93 12.24 -21.07
C GLU A 50 12.41 13.23 -19.99
N LEU A 51 13.42 12.86 -19.19
CA LEU A 51 14.10 13.75 -18.24
C LEU A 51 15.20 14.62 -18.89
N GLY A 52 15.45 14.46 -20.19
CA GLY A 52 16.54 15.15 -20.90
C GLY A 52 17.94 14.58 -20.61
N LEU A 53 18.03 13.35 -20.08
CA LEU A 53 19.28 12.68 -19.73
C LEU A 53 19.71 11.69 -20.82
N ASP A 54 21.03 11.51 -21.01
CA ASP A 54 21.56 10.52 -21.95
C ASP A 54 21.61 9.11 -21.31
N PRO A 55 20.86 8.12 -21.82
CA PRO A 55 20.87 6.79 -21.24
C PRO A 55 22.19 6.01 -21.35
N SER A 56 23.16 6.48 -22.13
CA SER A 56 24.52 5.89 -22.16
C SER A 56 25.46 6.43 -21.09
N ASP A 57 25.22 7.63 -20.58
CA ASP A 57 26.19 8.37 -19.76
C ASP A 57 25.65 8.75 -18.36
N THR A 58 24.34 8.64 -18.16
CA THR A 58 23.71 9.01 -16.88
C THR A 58 24.11 8.05 -15.76
N THR A 59 24.68 8.63 -14.69
CA THR A 59 25.00 7.92 -13.46
C THR A 59 23.77 7.72 -12.56
N GLY A 60 23.86 6.79 -11.62
CA GLY A 60 22.78 6.56 -10.64
C GLY A 60 22.48 7.78 -9.77
N ARG A 61 23.51 8.58 -9.43
CA ARG A 61 23.34 9.82 -8.65
C ARG A 61 22.64 10.92 -9.43
N GLU A 62 23.02 11.11 -10.69
CA GLU A 62 22.38 12.08 -11.58
C GLU A 62 20.91 11.73 -11.80
N LEU A 63 20.60 10.46 -12.07
CA LEU A 63 19.22 10.00 -12.18
C LEU A 63 18.43 10.25 -10.89
N TYR A 64 19.00 9.91 -9.73
CA TYR A 64 18.36 10.12 -8.44
C TYR A 64 18.03 11.60 -8.19
N GLN A 65 18.97 12.50 -8.47
CA GLN A 65 18.78 13.93 -8.34
C GLN A 65 17.77 14.48 -9.35
N ALA A 66 17.81 14.01 -10.60
CA ALA A 66 16.86 14.44 -11.63
C ALA A 66 15.41 14.02 -11.31
N LEU A 67 15.22 12.82 -10.74
CA LEU A 67 13.91 12.37 -10.27
C LEU A 67 13.41 13.19 -9.08
N ALA A 68 14.30 13.52 -8.14
CA ALA A 68 13.98 14.39 -7.01
C ALA A 68 13.57 15.80 -7.46
N GLU A 69 14.32 16.40 -8.38
CA GLU A 69 14.01 17.71 -8.96
C GLU A 69 12.69 17.67 -9.74
N ARG A 70 12.48 16.63 -10.56
CA ARG A 70 11.21 16.42 -11.27
C ARG A 70 10.03 16.36 -10.30
N PHE A 71 10.16 15.60 -9.22
CA PHE A 71 9.13 15.49 -8.20
C PHE A 71 8.82 16.83 -7.50
N ALA A 72 9.86 17.60 -7.17
CA ALA A 72 9.70 18.93 -6.55
C ALA A 72 8.94 19.90 -7.46
N GLN A 73 9.23 19.91 -8.76
CA GLN A 73 8.53 20.73 -9.74
C GLN A 73 7.07 20.31 -9.90
N ASP A 74 6.83 19.00 -9.95
CA ASP A 74 5.51 18.40 -10.08
C ASP A 74 4.61 18.72 -8.87
N GLU A 75 5.15 18.62 -7.65
CA GLU A 75 4.44 19.06 -6.44
C GLU A 75 4.11 20.55 -6.53
N LYS A 76 5.12 21.40 -6.74
CA LYS A 76 4.95 22.85 -6.71
C LYS A 76 3.82 23.27 -7.65
N ARG A 77 3.77 22.69 -8.85
CA ARG A 77 2.71 22.96 -9.82
C ARG A 77 1.35 22.47 -9.33
N LEU A 78 1.24 21.22 -8.89
CA LEU A 78 -0.02 20.66 -8.42
C LEU A 78 -0.59 21.50 -7.27
N PHE A 79 0.19 21.77 -6.23
CA PHE A 79 -0.30 22.48 -5.05
C PHE A 79 -0.50 23.98 -5.27
N SER A 80 0.20 24.61 -6.24
CA SER A 80 -0.16 25.97 -6.66
C SER A 80 -1.58 25.99 -7.24
N ARG A 81 -1.89 25.05 -8.13
CA ARG A 81 -3.23 24.93 -8.73
C ARG A 81 -4.30 24.56 -7.69
N LEU A 82 -4.02 23.62 -6.78
CA LEU A 82 -4.99 23.23 -5.75
C LEU A 82 -5.29 24.39 -4.79
N ARG A 83 -4.31 25.23 -4.46
CA ARG A 83 -4.53 26.44 -3.65
C ARG A 83 -5.36 27.49 -4.40
N GLU A 84 -5.14 27.65 -5.71
CA GLU A 84 -6.01 28.49 -6.54
C GLU A 84 -7.46 27.97 -6.58
N GLU A 85 -7.64 26.65 -6.64
CA GLU A 85 -8.97 26.02 -6.70
C GLU A 85 -9.70 26.05 -5.34
N TYR A 86 -8.97 25.86 -4.23
CA TYR A 86 -9.55 25.69 -2.89
C TYR A 86 -9.40 26.88 -1.94
N GLY A 87 -8.73 27.95 -2.36
CA GLY A 87 -8.57 29.19 -1.59
C GLY A 87 -7.83 28.97 -0.28
N ASP A 88 -8.47 29.29 0.84
CA ASP A 88 -7.87 29.29 2.18
C ASP A 88 -7.68 27.89 2.80
N ALA A 89 -8.02 26.81 2.07
CA ALA A 89 -7.77 25.46 2.54
C ALA A 89 -6.27 25.21 2.72
N ASP A 90 -5.89 24.59 3.83
CA ASP A 90 -4.51 24.14 4.00
C ASP A 90 -4.18 22.99 3.04
N ASP A 91 -2.88 22.69 2.91
CA ASP A 91 -2.40 21.70 1.94
C ASP A 91 -3.00 20.30 2.16
N LEU A 92 -3.23 19.87 3.40
CA LEU A 92 -3.80 18.55 3.68
C LEU A 92 -5.31 18.54 3.46
N GLU A 93 -6.00 19.63 3.73
CA GLU A 93 -7.40 19.79 3.35
C GLU A 93 -7.58 19.70 1.82
N CYS A 94 -6.67 20.30 1.05
CA CYS A 94 -6.63 20.12 -0.41
C CYS A 94 -6.44 18.65 -0.80
N VAL A 95 -5.53 17.93 -0.11
CA VAL A 95 -5.31 16.49 -0.35
C VAL A 95 -6.59 15.67 -0.10
N VAL A 96 -7.27 15.89 1.02
CA VAL A 96 -8.52 15.17 1.34
C VAL A 96 -9.56 15.39 0.25
N ARG A 97 -9.79 16.66 -0.14
CA ARG A 97 -10.76 17.01 -1.19
C ARG A 97 -10.43 16.39 -2.54
N GLU A 98 -9.15 16.37 -2.93
CA GLU A 98 -8.73 15.71 -4.17
C GLU A 98 -8.95 14.19 -4.13
N ILE A 99 -8.66 13.53 -3.02
CA ILE A 99 -8.92 12.10 -2.88
C ILE A 99 -10.43 11.81 -2.93
N GLU A 100 -11.27 12.70 -2.38
CA GLU A 100 -12.73 12.56 -2.47
C GLU A 100 -13.24 12.68 -3.91
N ARG A 101 -12.61 13.52 -4.74
CA ARG A 101 -12.99 13.74 -6.14
C ARG A 101 -12.54 12.66 -7.11
N VAL A 102 -11.46 11.92 -6.81
CA VAL A 102 -10.96 10.93 -7.77
C VAL A 102 -11.96 9.79 -8.01
N PRO A 103 -12.14 9.36 -9.27
CA PRO A 103 -13.13 8.37 -9.67
C PRO A 103 -12.65 6.94 -9.38
N ILE A 104 -12.43 6.65 -8.10
CA ILE A 104 -12.08 5.31 -7.61
C ILE A 104 -13.14 4.83 -6.63
N PRO A 105 -13.53 3.54 -6.66
CA PRO A 105 -14.29 2.92 -5.59
C PRO A 105 -13.65 3.18 -4.23
N LYS A 106 -14.48 3.72 -3.34
CA LYS A 106 -14.13 4.00 -1.94
C LYS A 106 -14.80 3.01 -0.99
N SER A 107 -15.50 1.99 -1.48
CA SER A 107 -16.14 0.99 -0.61
C SER A 107 -15.10 0.09 0.05
N SER A 108 -15.36 -0.32 1.29
CA SER A 108 -14.52 -1.26 2.05
C SER A 108 -15.37 -2.11 3.00
N PHE A 109 -14.95 -3.35 3.22
CA PHE A 109 -15.47 -4.23 4.26
C PHE A 109 -14.68 -3.97 5.55
N ALA A 110 -15.29 -3.21 6.45
CA ALA A 110 -14.61 -2.62 7.59
C ALA A 110 -15.34 -2.93 8.91
N LEU A 111 -14.59 -2.90 10.01
CA LEU A 111 -15.11 -3.07 11.36
C LEU A 111 -16.13 -1.97 11.66
N LYS A 112 -17.27 -2.36 12.23
CA LYS A 112 -18.32 -1.45 12.67
C LYS A 112 -17.79 -0.49 13.73
N ALA A 113 -18.19 0.77 13.63
CA ALA A 113 -17.82 1.81 14.60
C ALA A 113 -18.15 1.41 16.06
N THR A 114 -19.30 0.78 16.29
CA THR A 114 -19.72 0.31 17.63
C THR A 114 -18.81 -0.78 18.18
N VAL A 115 -18.29 -1.66 17.31
CA VAL A 115 -17.36 -2.72 17.70
C VAL A 115 -15.98 -2.14 17.96
N ALA A 116 -15.47 -1.30 17.08
CA ALA A 116 -14.20 -0.59 17.27
C ALA A 116 -14.18 0.18 18.61
N LYS A 117 -15.26 0.90 18.93
CA LYS A 117 -15.45 1.57 20.23
C LYS A 117 -15.41 0.58 21.41
N ARG A 118 -16.06 -0.57 21.29
CA ARG A 118 -16.06 -1.63 22.32
C ARG A 118 -14.64 -2.18 22.57
N LEU A 119 -13.86 -2.39 21.51
CA LEU A 119 -12.48 -2.88 21.62
C LEU A 119 -11.58 -1.85 22.33
N LEU A 120 -11.63 -0.58 21.92
CA LEU A 120 -10.91 0.49 22.61
C LEU A 120 -11.34 0.66 24.07
N LYS A 121 -12.63 0.51 24.39
CA LYS A 121 -13.12 0.62 25.78
C LYS A 121 -12.51 -0.46 26.68
N LYS A 122 -12.31 -1.67 26.15
CA LYS A 122 -11.71 -2.79 26.89
C LYS A 122 -10.23 -2.54 27.18
N SER A 123 -9.54 -1.86 26.28
CA SER A 123 -8.12 -1.49 26.39
C SER A 123 -7.98 0.02 26.28
N ALA A 124 -8.55 0.78 27.23
CA ALA A 124 -8.62 2.24 27.15
C ALA A 124 -7.22 2.86 26.95
N PRO A 125 -6.99 3.68 25.90
CA PRO A 125 -5.67 4.19 25.56
C PRO A 125 -5.32 5.43 26.41
N LYS A 126 -4.79 5.18 27.61
CA LYS A 126 -4.51 6.22 28.62
C LYS A 126 -3.45 7.23 28.15
N LYS A 127 -2.44 6.81 27.39
CA LYS A 127 -1.40 7.70 26.86
C LYS A 127 -1.96 8.58 25.76
N ALA A 128 -2.78 8.03 24.86
CA ALA A 128 -3.46 8.82 23.83
C ALA A 128 -4.37 9.87 24.45
N MET A 129 -5.16 9.48 25.45
CA MET A 129 -6.00 10.42 26.21
C MET A 129 -5.18 11.56 26.81
N LYS A 130 -4.06 11.25 27.47
CA LYS A 130 -3.17 12.26 28.04
C LYS A 130 -2.58 13.18 26.96
N ALA A 131 -2.11 12.61 25.86
CA ALA A 131 -1.48 13.32 24.75
C ALA A 131 -2.46 14.29 24.07
N LEU A 132 -3.73 13.92 23.95
CA LEU A 132 -4.80 14.76 23.39
C LEU A 132 -5.55 15.60 24.46
N GLY A 133 -5.08 15.61 25.70
CA GLY A 133 -5.65 16.43 26.78
C GLY A 133 -7.04 16.01 27.26
N TYR A 134 -7.41 14.74 27.15
CA TYR A 134 -8.69 14.20 27.63
C TYR A 134 -8.57 13.57 29.02
N ARG A 135 -9.50 13.95 29.92
CA ARG A 135 -9.58 13.40 31.29
C ARG A 135 -10.28 12.05 31.38
N SER A 136 -11.10 11.70 30.38
CA SER A 136 -11.83 10.43 30.34
C SER A 136 -11.99 9.91 28.92
N PHE A 137 -12.08 8.59 28.79
CA PHE A 137 -12.29 7.92 27.51
C PHE A 137 -13.64 8.31 26.88
N GLU A 138 -14.70 8.45 27.70
CA GLU A 138 -16.01 8.90 27.21
C GLU A 138 -15.99 10.35 26.70
N SER A 139 -15.16 11.23 27.29
CA SER A 139 -14.97 12.58 26.77
C SER A 139 -14.28 12.56 25.41
N MET A 140 -13.24 11.75 25.25
CA MET A 140 -12.52 11.62 23.98
C MET A 140 -13.43 11.09 22.87
N LEU A 141 -14.20 10.02 23.15
CA LEU A 141 -15.17 9.44 22.22
C LEU A 141 -16.27 10.40 21.75
N LYS A 142 -16.58 11.44 22.52
CA LYS A 142 -17.59 12.45 22.14
C LYS A 142 -17.06 13.49 21.16
N HIS A 143 -15.74 13.70 21.11
CA HIS A 143 -15.13 14.81 20.38
C HIS A 143 -14.22 14.36 19.24
N GLU A 144 -13.81 13.09 19.21
CA GLU A 144 -12.86 12.56 18.24
C GLU A 144 -13.51 11.44 17.41
N HIS A 145 -13.15 11.35 16.12
CA HIS A 145 -13.52 10.20 15.31
C HIS A 145 -12.80 8.95 15.79
N ILE A 146 -13.44 7.78 15.63
CA ILE A 146 -12.89 6.51 16.13
C ILE A 146 -11.54 6.19 15.48
N SER A 147 -11.41 6.40 14.16
CA SER A 147 -10.13 6.25 13.43
C SER A 147 -9.00 7.07 14.04
N ASP A 148 -9.31 8.28 14.49
CA ASP A 148 -8.33 9.23 15.00
C ASP A 148 -7.89 8.79 16.40
N ILE A 149 -8.83 8.31 17.22
CA ILE A 149 -8.49 7.69 18.51
C ILE A 149 -7.57 6.47 18.31
N TYR A 150 -7.84 5.63 17.30
CA TYR A 150 -6.96 4.53 16.94
C TYR A 150 -5.58 5.00 16.51
N ALA A 151 -5.48 6.06 15.70
CA ALA A 151 -4.21 6.67 15.29
C ALA A 151 -3.41 7.16 16.50
N ALA A 152 -4.04 7.95 17.38
CA ALA A 152 -3.38 8.46 18.59
C ALA A 152 -2.92 7.32 19.52
N ALA A 153 -3.75 6.29 19.69
CA ALA A 153 -3.40 5.12 20.50
C ALA A 153 -2.26 4.31 19.88
N TRP A 154 -2.29 4.07 18.57
CA TRP A 154 -1.25 3.32 17.88
C TRP A 154 0.13 3.94 18.06
N LEU A 155 0.19 5.27 17.94
CA LEU A 155 1.42 6.04 17.99
C LEU A 155 1.95 6.21 19.42
N THR A 156 1.09 6.36 20.43
CA THR A 156 1.53 6.68 21.81
C THR A 156 1.61 5.48 22.75
N GLU A 157 0.80 4.45 22.52
CA GLU A 157 0.71 3.32 23.44
C GLU A 157 1.92 2.39 23.35
N SER A 158 2.07 1.51 24.34
CA SER A 158 3.19 0.55 24.36
C SER A 158 2.99 -0.57 23.34
N ALA A 159 4.07 -1.26 22.97
CA ALA A 159 3.99 -2.48 22.18
C ALA A 159 3.09 -3.55 22.83
N THR A 160 3.10 -3.64 24.17
CA THR A 160 2.20 -4.52 24.92
C THR A 160 0.73 -4.17 24.73
N TRP A 161 0.38 -2.88 24.77
CA TRP A 161 -0.99 -2.42 24.52
C TRP A 161 -1.42 -2.72 23.08
N ARG A 162 -0.56 -2.43 22.09
CA ARG A 162 -0.83 -2.73 20.68
C ARG A 162 -1.07 -4.23 20.48
N LYS A 163 -0.22 -5.07 21.06
CA LYS A 163 -0.39 -6.53 21.02
C LYS A 163 -1.72 -6.96 21.63
N GLN A 164 -2.10 -6.42 22.79
CA GLN A 164 -3.39 -6.74 23.44
C GLN A 164 -4.59 -6.34 22.59
N LEU A 165 -4.54 -5.17 21.94
CA LEU A 165 -5.59 -4.73 21.02
C LEU A 165 -5.70 -5.70 19.84
N ILE A 166 -4.59 -6.00 19.16
CA ILE A 166 -4.56 -6.88 17.99
C ILE A 166 -5.00 -8.30 18.38
N ASP A 167 -4.53 -8.85 19.50
CA ASP A 167 -4.95 -10.17 20.00
C ASP A 167 -6.46 -10.24 20.25
N SER A 168 -7.12 -9.11 20.55
CA SER A 168 -8.57 -9.08 20.70
C SER A 168 -9.32 -9.32 19.38
N TYR A 169 -8.68 -9.10 18.23
CA TYR A 169 -9.27 -9.27 16.90
C TYR A 169 -9.55 -10.75 16.58
N LYS A 170 -8.83 -11.69 17.20
CA LYS A 170 -9.07 -13.14 17.12
C LYS A 170 -10.50 -13.55 17.50
N LYS A 171 -11.21 -12.69 18.24
CA LYS A 171 -12.59 -12.92 18.71
C LYS A 171 -13.67 -12.28 17.81
N LEU A 172 -13.26 -11.54 16.77
CA LEU A 172 -14.18 -10.88 15.86
C LEU A 172 -14.90 -11.89 14.97
N LYS A 173 -16.13 -11.54 14.61
CA LYS A 173 -17.00 -12.31 13.73
C LYS A 173 -17.33 -11.50 12.48
N VAL A 174 -17.78 -12.18 11.43
CA VAL A 174 -18.22 -11.53 10.17
C VAL A 174 -19.25 -10.43 10.45
N ASN A 175 -20.22 -10.66 11.35
CA ASN A 175 -21.25 -9.67 11.68
C ASN A 175 -20.75 -8.44 12.47
N ASP A 176 -19.50 -8.44 12.94
CA ASP A 176 -18.86 -7.25 13.51
C ASP A 176 -18.39 -6.26 12.41
N PHE A 177 -18.47 -6.64 11.14
CA PHE A 177 -18.05 -5.85 9.97
C PHE A 177 -19.25 -5.42 9.13
N GLU A 178 -19.04 -4.40 8.30
CA GLU A 178 -20.01 -3.86 7.35
C GLU A 178 -19.32 -3.33 6.09
N ILE A 179 -20.06 -3.25 4.99
CA ILE A 179 -19.61 -2.58 3.79
C ILE A 179 -19.93 -1.09 3.94
N ARG A 180 -18.90 -0.24 3.91
CA ARG A 180 -19.02 1.22 3.99
C ARG A 180 -17.91 1.94 3.24
N PRO A 181 -18.09 3.22 2.89
CA PRO A 181 -17.01 4.04 2.37
C PRO A 181 -15.81 4.07 3.33
N MET A 182 -14.61 4.03 2.75
CA MET A 182 -13.36 4.28 3.45
C MET A 182 -13.40 5.67 4.07
N GLN A 183 -12.90 5.76 5.29
CA GLN A 183 -12.83 7.03 6.00
C GLN A 183 -11.45 7.66 5.76
N ILE A 184 -11.44 8.88 5.26
CA ILE A 184 -10.23 9.71 5.21
C ILE A 184 -10.43 10.82 6.22
N SER A 185 -9.62 10.83 7.27
CA SER A 185 -9.71 11.80 8.36
C SER A 185 -8.50 12.71 8.35
N TYR A 186 -8.73 13.99 8.63
CA TYR A 186 -7.68 14.98 8.87
C TYR A 186 -8.04 15.77 10.14
N PRO A 187 -7.64 15.28 11.32
CA PRO A 187 -7.94 15.97 12.57
C PRO A 187 -7.03 17.19 12.75
N LYS A 188 -7.58 18.39 12.55
CA LYS A 188 -6.79 19.65 12.47
C LYS A 188 -6.94 20.59 13.67
N THR A 189 -7.42 20.10 14.82
CA THR A 189 -7.52 20.94 16.02
C THR A 189 -6.13 21.24 16.59
N GLU A 190 -6.01 22.29 17.40
CA GLU A 190 -4.74 22.65 18.07
C GLU A 190 -4.14 21.48 18.87
N LYS A 191 -4.99 20.65 19.50
CA LYS A 191 -4.57 19.43 20.20
C LYS A 191 -3.86 18.46 19.26
N TRP A 192 -4.39 18.29 18.06
CA TRP A 192 -3.82 17.41 17.04
C TRP A 192 -2.58 17.99 16.39
N GLN A 193 -2.50 19.32 16.23
CA GLN A 193 -1.27 19.98 15.78
C GLN A 193 -0.12 19.72 16.77
N ASN A 194 -0.37 19.95 18.07
CA ASN A 194 0.60 19.70 19.13
C ASN A 194 1.00 18.22 19.20
N PHE A 195 0.04 17.31 19.02
CA PHE A 195 0.29 15.89 18.95
C PHE A 195 1.19 15.52 17.76
N ALA A 196 0.87 16.00 16.56
CA ALA A 196 1.59 15.66 15.33
C ALA A 196 3.03 16.19 15.33
N ASN A 197 3.26 17.40 15.85
CA ASN A 197 4.60 17.97 16.04
C ASN A 197 5.55 17.03 16.79
N VAL A 198 5.04 16.27 17.77
CA VAL A 198 5.84 15.31 18.54
C VAL A 198 6.02 13.98 17.79
N MET A 199 4.99 13.48 17.12
CA MET A 199 4.98 12.12 16.57
C MET A 199 5.58 12.02 15.16
N VAL A 200 5.34 13.02 14.30
CA VAL A 200 5.76 12.98 12.88
C VAL A 200 7.28 13.07 12.73
N ALA A 201 7.97 13.69 13.68
CA ALA A 201 9.43 13.73 13.73
C ALA A 201 10.07 12.32 13.80
N ASP A 202 9.40 11.37 14.44
CA ASP A 202 9.90 9.99 14.60
C ASP A 202 9.48 9.09 13.43
N THR A 203 8.25 9.22 12.93
CA THR A 203 7.69 8.36 11.88
C THR A 203 8.05 8.79 10.46
N ARG A 204 8.62 9.98 10.24
CA ARG A 204 9.08 10.50 8.93
C ARG A 204 7.99 10.63 7.85
N HIS A 205 6.72 10.44 8.23
CA HIS A 205 5.53 10.74 7.46
C HIS A 205 4.33 10.96 8.40
N ASN A 206 3.28 11.58 7.89
CA ASN A 206 2.08 11.96 8.65
C ASN A 206 0.85 11.07 8.37
N VAL A 207 0.97 10.03 7.54
CA VAL A 207 -0.14 9.13 7.21
C VAL A 207 -0.16 7.91 8.12
N VAL A 208 -1.31 7.61 8.73
CA VAL A 208 -1.58 6.38 9.48
C VAL A 208 -2.79 5.69 8.89
N SER A 209 -2.75 4.37 8.71
CA SER A 209 -3.88 3.63 8.12
C SER A 209 -4.22 2.37 8.90
N PHE A 210 -5.51 2.03 8.91
CA PHE A 210 -6.06 0.86 9.58
C PHE A 210 -6.89 0.05 8.57
N LYS A 211 -6.31 -1.06 8.10
CA LYS A 211 -6.88 -1.97 7.10
C LYS A 211 -8.26 -2.48 7.56
N GLU A 212 -8.37 -2.85 8.83
CA GLU A 212 -9.57 -3.39 9.45
C GLU A 212 -10.65 -2.32 9.70
N LEU A 213 -10.28 -1.05 9.85
CA LEU A 213 -11.24 0.05 10.02
C LEU A 213 -11.64 0.68 8.69
N GLY A 214 -10.99 0.30 7.59
CA GLY A 214 -11.12 1.00 6.31
C GLY A 214 -10.81 2.48 6.41
N ALA A 215 -9.78 2.86 7.18
CA ALA A 215 -9.50 4.25 7.52
C ALA A 215 -8.07 4.68 7.22
N VAL A 216 -7.93 5.91 6.71
CA VAL A 216 -6.66 6.64 6.55
C VAL A 216 -6.78 7.93 7.36
N VAL A 217 -5.82 8.18 8.25
CA VAL A 217 -5.73 9.38 9.08
C VAL A 217 -4.50 10.16 8.64
N LEU A 218 -4.71 11.38 8.16
CA LEU A 218 -3.65 12.33 7.85
C LEU A 218 -3.42 13.18 9.09
N LEU A 219 -2.31 12.97 9.80
CA LEU A 219 -1.94 13.84 10.89
C LEU A 219 -1.57 15.23 10.33
N PRO A 220 -1.84 16.31 11.07
CA PRO A 220 -1.35 17.63 10.70
C PRO A 220 0.15 17.63 10.40
N LEU A 221 0.54 18.41 9.39
CA LEU A 221 1.94 18.64 9.11
C LEU A 221 2.57 19.47 10.24
N PRO A 222 3.82 19.20 10.61
CA PRO A 222 4.49 20.01 11.61
C PRO A 222 4.70 21.45 11.13
N ASP A 223 4.96 22.35 12.07
CA ASP A 223 5.17 23.78 11.76
C ASP A 223 6.32 23.97 10.76
N GLU A 224 7.43 23.27 11.00
CA GLU A 224 8.52 23.09 10.04
C GLU A 224 8.17 21.96 9.06
N LYS A 225 7.39 22.30 8.02
CA LYS A 225 6.94 21.34 7.02
C LYS A 225 8.12 20.73 6.25
N PRO A 226 8.20 19.40 6.15
CA PRO A 226 9.13 18.75 5.22
C PRO A 226 8.88 19.21 3.78
N PRO A 227 9.92 19.26 2.92
CA PRO A 227 9.71 19.51 1.50
C PRO A 227 8.79 18.43 0.95
N ALA A 228 7.92 18.78 0.02
CA ALA A 228 6.97 17.82 -0.53
C ALA A 228 6.03 17.07 0.39
N ALA A 229 5.82 17.58 1.61
CA ALA A 229 4.98 16.90 2.59
C ALA A 229 3.57 16.62 2.05
N ALA A 230 2.92 17.58 1.38
CA ALA A 230 1.53 17.41 0.96
C ALA A 230 1.36 16.41 -0.19
N MET A 231 2.22 16.47 -1.22
CA MET A 231 2.25 15.45 -2.27
C MET A 231 2.62 14.08 -1.71
N THR A 232 3.55 14.02 -0.77
CA THR A 232 3.93 12.78 -0.10
C THR A 232 2.76 12.20 0.70
N SER A 233 2.00 13.02 1.43
CA SER A 233 0.76 12.60 2.11
C SER A 233 -0.28 12.06 1.13
N LEU A 234 -0.49 12.73 0.00
CA LEU A 234 -1.40 12.27 -1.06
C LEU A 234 -1.00 10.88 -1.58
N LEU A 235 0.27 10.69 -1.92
CA LEU A 235 0.77 9.42 -2.45
C LEU A 235 0.67 8.28 -1.44
N LEU A 236 1.04 8.53 -0.19
CA LEU A 236 0.92 7.56 0.90
C LEU A 236 -0.54 7.23 1.22
N ALA A 237 -1.44 8.21 1.16
CA ALA A 237 -2.87 7.99 1.34
C ALA A 237 -3.46 7.13 0.22
N LEU A 238 -3.15 7.43 -1.04
CA LEU A 238 -3.59 6.63 -2.20
C LEU A 238 -3.04 5.20 -2.13
N HIS A 239 -1.78 5.03 -1.70
CA HIS A 239 -1.20 3.72 -1.44
C HIS A 239 -1.96 2.98 -0.33
N ALA A 240 -2.17 3.62 0.82
CA ALA A 240 -2.91 3.04 1.94
C ALA A 240 -4.34 2.66 1.58
N MET A 241 -5.02 3.42 0.73
CA MET A 241 -6.33 3.05 0.21
C MET A 241 -6.30 1.76 -0.60
N ASN A 242 -5.26 1.53 -1.42
CA ASN A 242 -5.13 0.25 -2.13
C ASN A 242 -4.86 -0.91 -1.17
N GLU A 243 -4.07 -0.69 -0.13
CA GLU A 243 -3.84 -1.68 0.93
C GLU A 243 -5.14 -2.03 1.67
N ILE A 244 -5.97 -1.03 1.97
CA ILE A 244 -7.31 -1.24 2.53
C ILE A 244 -8.19 -2.05 1.57
N ARG A 245 -8.16 -1.80 0.25
CA ARG A 245 -8.93 -2.60 -0.73
C ARG A 245 -8.46 -4.06 -0.73
N ALA A 246 -7.15 -4.29 -0.73
CA ALA A 246 -6.58 -5.63 -0.67
C ALA A 246 -7.03 -6.38 0.58
N ALA A 247 -6.91 -5.75 1.75
CA ALA A 247 -7.38 -6.32 3.01
C ALA A 247 -8.89 -6.55 3.02
N SER A 248 -9.67 -5.58 2.55
CA SER A 248 -11.14 -5.67 2.46
C SER A 248 -11.57 -6.87 1.62
N THR A 249 -10.98 -7.05 0.44
CA THR A 249 -11.33 -8.18 -0.43
C THR A 249 -10.90 -9.52 0.15
N PHE A 250 -9.73 -9.59 0.78
CA PHE A 250 -9.31 -10.79 1.50
C PHE A 250 -10.29 -11.13 2.63
N LEU A 251 -10.68 -10.14 3.44
CA LEU A 251 -11.62 -10.36 4.53
C LEU A 251 -13.03 -10.72 4.03
N LYS A 252 -13.46 -10.22 2.87
CA LYS A 252 -14.70 -10.68 2.22
C LYS A 252 -14.60 -12.16 1.86
N LEU A 253 -13.48 -12.59 1.30
CA LEU A 253 -13.23 -13.98 0.94
C LEU A 253 -13.10 -14.90 2.17
N ALA A 254 -12.42 -14.43 3.21
CA ALA A 254 -12.22 -15.16 4.47
C ALA A 254 -13.51 -15.35 5.29
N GLN A 255 -14.64 -14.77 4.89
CA GLN A 255 -15.96 -15.08 5.49
C GLN A 255 -16.33 -16.56 5.37
N MET A 256 -15.75 -17.26 4.37
CA MET A 256 -15.95 -18.68 4.13
C MET A 256 -15.12 -19.59 5.04
N GLN A 257 -14.11 -19.04 5.72
CA GLN A 257 -13.18 -19.81 6.52
C GLN A 257 -13.59 -19.88 7.99
N PRO A 258 -13.36 -21.02 8.67
CA PRO A 258 -13.39 -21.08 10.12
C PRO A 258 -12.40 -20.07 10.72
N GLY A 259 -12.80 -19.39 11.80
CA GLY A 259 -11.88 -18.50 12.51
C GLY A 259 -11.61 -17.15 11.84
N PHE A 260 -12.62 -16.53 11.22
CA PHE A 260 -12.57 -15.19 10.64
C PHE A 260 -11.77 -14.14 11.46
N GLY A 261 -11.92 -14.11 12.79
CA GLY A 261 -11.16 -13.21 13.66
C GLY A 261 -9.63 -13.43 13.60
N THR A 262 -9.17 -14.66 13.35
CA THR A 262 -7.76 -14.98 13.10
C THR A 262 -7.31 -14.39 11.76
N SER A 263 -8.14 -14.46 10.72
CA SER A 263 -7.85 -13.82 9.43
C SER A 263 -7.76 -12.30 9.55
N VAL A 264 -8.61 -11.67 10.38
CA VAL A 264 -8.50 -10.24 10.73
C VAL A 264 -7.19 -9.95 11.46
N TYR A 265 -6.86 -10.75 12.48
CA TYR A 265 -5.61 -10.63 13.23
C TYR A 265 -4.37 -10.70 12.32
N GLN A 266 -4.34 -11.66 11.40
CA GLN A 266 -3.24 -11.83 10.45
C GLN A 266 -3.12 -10.63 9.52
N THR A 267 -4.24 -10.21 8.91
CA THR A 267 -4.30 -9.09 7.94
C THR A 267 -3.80 -7.76 8.53
N VAL A 268 -3.89 -7.58 9.85
CA VAL A 268 -3.43 -6.38 10.55
C VAL A 268 -1.95 -6.44 10.90
N LEU A 269 -1.41 -7.62 11.21
CA LEU A 269 0.01 -7.78 11.55
C LEU A 269 0.91 -7.84 10.32
N GLU A 270 0.47 -8.59 9.33
CA GLU A 270 1.21 -8.93 8.13
C GLU A 270 0.28 -8.83 6.93
N ASP A 271 0.84 -8.84 5.72
CA ASP A 271 0.01 -8.94 4.53
C ASP A 271 -0.65 -10.33 4.47
N SER A 272 -1.86 -10.41 3.93
CA SER A 272 -2.55 -11.71 3.81
C SER A 272 -1.87 -12.56 2.75
N HIS A 273 -1.69 -13.86 3.01
CA HIS A 273 -1.02 -14.81 2.10
C HIS A 273 -1.84 -16.08 1.91
N PHE A 274 -1.58 -16.78 0.80
CA PHE A 274 -2.11 -18.10 0.49
C PHE A 274 -1.00 -19.10 0.23
N SER A 275 -1.20 -20.35 0.62
CA SER A 275 -0.28 -21.46 0.44
C SER A 275 -0.15 -21.84 -1.03
N THR A 276 1.06 -22.16 -1.47
CA THR A 276 1.30 -22.62 -2.86
C THR A 276 2.63 -23.33 -3.00
N SER A 277 2.71 -24.36 -3.84
CA SER A 277 3.92 -25.15 -4.06
C SER A 277 4.95 -24.50 -5.01
N LEU A 278 4.62 -23.37 -5.66
CA LEU A 278 5.48 -22.75 -6.68
C LEU A 278 6.41 -21.66 -6.14
N PHE A 279 6.06 -21.05 -5.02
CA PHE A 279 6.76 -19.88 -4.48
C PHE A 279 7.67 -20.27 -3.30
N ALA A 280 8.02 -19.30 -2.44
CA ALA A 280 8.52 -19.57 -1.09
C ALA A 280 7.37 -20.10 -0.20
N ASP A 281 6.69 -21.13 -0.69
CA ASP A 281 5.53 -21.81 -0.11
C ASP A 281 4.26 -20.95 0.11
N SER A 282 4.29 -19.66 -0.25
CA SER A 282 3.13 -18.75 -0.17
C SER A 282 3.16 -17.62 -1.21
N VAL A 283 1.97 -17.04 -1.49
CA VAL A 283 1.78 -15.86 -2.35
C VAL A 283 0.95 -14.82 -1.61
N PRO A 284 1.39 -13.54 -1.56
CA PRO A 284 0.58 -12.44 -1.04
C PRO A 284 -0.74 -12.28 -1.82
N TRP A 285 -1.84 -12.10 -1.09
CA TRP A 285 -3.16 -11.85 -1.64
C TRP A 285 -3.19 -10.65 -2.60
N GLN A 286 -2.44 -9.59 -2.30
CA GLN A 286 -2.32 -8.41 -3.17
C GLN A 286 -1.92 -8.79 -4.62
N ILE A 287 -1.10 -9.82 -4.81
CA ILE A 287 -0.70 -10.30 -6.14
C ILE A 287 -1.88 -10.96 -6.85
N ILE A 288 -2.61 -11.82 -6.15
CA ILE A 288 -3.78 -12.55 -6.66
C ILE A 288 -4.89 -11.56 -7.02
N GLN A 289 -5.18 -10.63 -6.11
CA GLN A 289 -6.13 -9.54 -6.32
C GLN A 289 -5.74 -8.72 -7.57
N ARG A 290 -4.48 -8.27 -7.67
CA ARG A 290 -4.01 -7.49 -8.82
C ARG A 290 -4.05 -8.27 -10.13
N TYR A 291 -3.79 -9.59 -10.11
CA TYR A 291 -3.86 -10.43 -11.31
C TYR A 291 -5.29 -10.46 -11.87
N TYR A 292 -6.26 -10.89 -11.07
CA TYR A 292 -7.65 -10.98 -11.51
C TYR A 292 -8.31 -9.62 -11.73
N GLY A 293 -7.90 -8.58 -11.01
CA GLY A 293 -8.32 -7.20 -11.27
C GLY A 293 -7.74 -6.61 -12.56
N ARG A 294 -6.58 -7.10 -13.03
CA ARG A 294 -5.95 -6.67 -14.30
C ARG A 294 -6.47 -7.48 -15.50
N PHE A 295 -6.78 -8.76 -15.29
CA PHE A 295 -7.26 -9.69 -16.31
C PHE A 295 -8.65 -10.20 -15.94
N ALA A 296 -9.66 -9.33 -16.07
CA ALA A 296 -11.04 -9.63 -15.71
C ALA A 296 -11.61 -10.83 -16.51
N ASP A 297 -11.11 -11.07 -17.72
CA ASP A 297 -11.44 -12.24 -18.54
C ASP A 297 -10.96 -13.57 -17.93
N LYS A 298 -9.98 -13.52 -17.03
CA LYS A 298 -9.46 -14.68 -16.28
C LYS A 298 -10.19 -14.90 -14.95
N PHE A 299 -11.15 -14.05 -14.58
CA PHE A 299 -11.83 -14.16 -13.29
C PHE A 299 -12.49 -15.53 -13.09
N ARG A 300 -12.29 -16.10 -11.90
CA ARG A 300 -12.75 -17.44 -11.51
C ARG A 300 -13.94 -17.33 -10.57
N ALA A 301 -15.12 -17.14 -11.14
CA ALA A 301 -16.36 -16.95 -10.38
C ALA A 301 -16.59 -18.08 -9.38
N GLU A 302 -16.22 -19.32 -9.72
CA GLU A 302 -16.36 -20.50 -8.86
C GLU A 302 -15.51 -20.46 -7.58
N ILE A 303 -14.55 -19.53 -7.47
CA ILE A 303 -13.68 -19.36 -6.29
C ILE A 303 -14.13 -18.16 -5.45
N PHE A 304 -14.52 -17.08 -6.12
CA PHE A 304 -14.69 -15.77 -5.50
C PHE A 304 -16.15 -15.44 -5.16
N GLU A 305 -17.10 -15.91 -5.97
CA GLU A 305 -18.51 -15.60 -5.76
C GLU A 305 -19.16 -16.46 -4.66
N PRO A 306 -20.18 -15.93 -3.96
CA PRO A 306 -20.81 -14.62 -4.15
C PRO A 306 -20.08 -13.45 -3.46
N HIS A 307 -19.04 -13.72 -2.67
CA HIS A 307 -18.49 -12.76 -1.71
C HIS A 307 -17.58 -11.70 -2.32
N VAL A 308 -16.84 -12.06 -3.37
CA VAL A 308 -15.91 -11.19 -4.08
C VAL A 308 -16.31 -11.16 -5.55
N GLN A 309 -16.57 -9.96 -6.05
CA GLN A 309 -16.90 -9.68 -7.44
C GLN A 309 -15.65 -9.14 -8.16
N VAL A 310 -15.64 -9.16 -9.50
CA VAL A 310 -14.52 -8.62 -10.29
C VAL A 310 -14.18 -7.18 -9.89
N ASP A 311 -15.19 -6.34 -9.72
CA ASP A 311 -15.03 -4.92 -9.36
C ASP A 311 -14.33 -4.73 -8.00
N ASP A 312 -14.51 -5.67 -7.07
CA ASP A 312 -13.83 -5.64 -5.77
C ASP A 312 -12.30 -5.79 -5.92
N LEU A 313 -11.84 -6.52 -6.95
CA LEU A 313 -10.43 -6.84 -7.17
C LEU A 313 -9.64 -5.72 -7.86
N THR A 314 -10.31 -4.61 -8.20
CA THR A 314 -9.68 -3.49 -8.92
C THR A 314 -8.54 -2.87 -8.11
N TRP A 315 -7.33 -2.88 -8.71
CA TRP A 315 -6.19 -2.13 -8.20
C TRP A 315 -6.07 -0.79 -8.92
N HIS A 316 -6.01 0.31 -8.17
CA HIS A 316 -5.93 1.64 -8.76
C HIS A 316 -4.49 2.12 -8.86
N SER A 317 -4.01 2.34 -10.09
CA SER A 317 -2.70 2.96 -10.31
C SER A 317 -2.69 4.38 -9.77
N ILE A 318 -1.78 4.63 -8.83
CA ILE A 318 -1.52 5.97 -8.27
C ILE A 318 -1.17 6.94 -9.41
N GLU A 319 -0.31 6.52 -10.34
CA GLU A 319 0.14 7.35 -11.46
C GLU A 319 -1.01 7.76 -12.40
N LYS A 320 -1.98 6.84 -12.62
CA LYS A 320 -3.18 7.14 -13.41
C LYS A 320 -4.05 8.16 -12.69
N ILE A 321 -4.18 8.05 -11.36
CA ILE A 321 -4.90 9.02 -10.53
C ILE A 321 -4.20 10.39 -10.59
N LEU A 322 -2.88 10.43 -10.44
CA LEU A 322 -2.11 11.67 -10.53
C LEU A 322 -2.27 12.33 -11.91
N SER A 323 -2.19 11.54 -12.98
CA SER A 323 -2.38 12.07 -14.34
C SER A 323 -3.81 12.55 -14.60
N PHE A 324 -4.80 11.98 -13.91
CA PHE A 324 -6.18 12.46 -13.94
C PHE A 324 -6.31 13.78 -13.19
N MET A 325 -5.64 13.91 -12.04
CA MET A 325 -5.59 15.16 -11.28
C MET A 325 -4.91 16.24 -12.10
N ASP A 326 -3.72 16.01 -12.62
CA ASP A 326 -2.96 16.95 -13.46
C ASP A 326 -2.24 16.18 -14.59
N PRO A 327 -2.59 16.43 -15.89
CA PRO A 327 -1.99 15.75 -17.04
C PRO A 327 -0.47 15.86 -17.12
N THR A 328 0.12 16.90 -16.52
CA THR A 328 1.57 17.08 -16.49
C THR A 328 2.31 16.05 -15.63
N LEU A 329 1.58 15.33 -14.75
CA LEU A 329 2.10 14.22 -13.95
C LEU A 329 2.19 12.90 -14.75
N ASP A 330 1.88 12.92 -16.05
CA ASP A 330 1.90 11.74 -16.92
C ASP A 330 3.29 11.10 -17.05
N PHE A 331 4.37 11.85 -16.79
CA PHE A 331 5.72 11.29 -16.68
C PHE A 331 5.78 10.10 -15.72
N TRP A 332 5.02 10.11 -14.63
CA TRP A 332 5.04 9.02 -13.66
C TRP A 332 4.28 7.78 -14.14
N ARG A 333 3.54 7.83 -15.26
CA ARG A 333 2.84 6.64 -15.74
C ARG A 333 3.79 5.49 -16.10
N HIS A 334 3.38 4.31 -15.67
CA HIS A 334 4.05 3.03 -15.84
C HIS A 334 5.46 2.97 -15.23
N THR A 335 5.72 3.74 -14.16
CA THR A 335 7.02 3.81 -13.49
C THR A 335 7.11 3.00 -12.19
N THR A 336 5.98 2.54 -11.66
CA THR A 336 5.82 1.95 -10.32
C THR A 336 6.76 0.76 -10.07
N HIS A 337 7.02 -0.07 -11.09
CA HIS A 337 7.91 -1.23 -11.02
C HIS A 337 9.28 -0.99 -11.70
N LEU A 338 9.51 0.22 -12.22
CA LEU A 338 10.75 0.54 -12.92
C LEU A 338 11.84 0.91 -11.93
N SER A 339 13.00 0.31 -12.12
CA SER A 339 14.23 0.68 -11.43
C SER A 339 15.39 0.42 -12.37
N LEU A 340 16.36 1.32 -12.39
CA LEU A 340 17.58 1.16 -13.17
C LEU A 340 18.74 0.82 -12.25
N LEU A 341 19.58 -0.09 -12.70
CA LEU A 341 20.77 -0.52 -11.98
C LEU A 341 21.98 0.22 -12.55
N HIS A 342 22.69 0.95 -11.71
CA HIS A 342 23.97 1.59 -12.06
C HIS A 342 25.00 1.18 -10.99
N ASP A 343 26.13 0.59 -11.39
CA ASP A 343 27.15 0.09 -10.46
C ASP A 343 26.60 -0.78 -9.30
N HIS A 344 25.73 -1.73 -9.63
CA HIS A 344 25.03 -2.60 -8.66
C HIS A 344 24.12 -1.86 -7.66
N GLN A 345 23.85 -0.58 -7.92
CA GLN A 345 23.02 0.28 -7.09
C GLN A 345 21.72 0.62 -7.83
N PRO A 346 20.55 0.13 -7.35
CA PRO A 346 19.27 0.39 -7.99
C PRO A 346 18.77 1.81 -7.72
N VAL A 347 18.18 2.47 -8.71
CA VAL A 347 17.51 3.76 -8.59
C VAL A 347 16.05 3.59 -8.98
N SER A 348 15.15 3.93 -8.05
CA SER A 348 13.72 3.73 -8.19
C SER A 348 13.07 4.87 -8.97
N PHE A 349 12.24 4.53 -9.96
CA PHE A 349 11.30 5.48 -10.58
C PHE A 349 9.92 5.45 -9.90
N ASN A 350 9.72 4.63 -8.87
CA ASN A 350 8.46 4.59 -8.14
C ASN A 350 8.26 5.92 -7.40
N ILE A 351 7.19 6.64 -7.74
CA ILE A 351 6.95 7.99 -7.20
C ILE A 351 6.82 8.01 -5.67
N VAL A 352 6.37 6.91 -5.03
CA VAL A 352 6.28 6.84 -3.56
C VAL A 352 7.68 6.75 -2.94
N ASP A 353 8.59 5.97 -3.52
CA ASP A 353 10.00 5.95 -3.08
C ASP A 353 10.63 7.34 -3.28
N VAL A 354 10.44 7.97 -4.44
CA VAL A 354 10.97 9.31 -4.74
C VAL A 354 10.44 10.35 -3.74
N ALA A 355 9.14 10.31 -3.46
CA ALA A 355 8.50 11.23 -2.51
C ALA A 355 9.08 11.10 -1.10
N ILE A 356 9.20 9.88 -0.58
CA ILE A 356 9.77 9.63 0.76
C ILE A 356 11.23 10.07 0.81
N ASN A 357 12.01 9.75 -0.24
CA ASN A 357 13.41 10.14 -0.36
C ASN A 357 13.58 11.66 -0.33
N TYR A 358 12.81 12.38 -1.15
CA TYR A 358 12.87 13.83 -1.24
C TYR A 358 12.37 14.51 0.04
N ALA A 359 11.20 14.08 0.55
CA ALA A 359 10.59 14.69 1.74
C ALA A 359 11.45 14.53 3.00
N ASN A 360 12.24 13.47 3.08
CA ASN A 360 13.14 13.22 4.21
C ASN A 360 14.60 13.62 3.92
N ALA A 361 14.87 14.31 2.80
CA ALA A 361 16.20 14.73 2.39
C ALA A 361 17.25 13.61 2.46
N LEU A 362 16.87 12.39 2.06
CA LEU A 362 17.76 11.24 2.13
C LEU A 362 18.86 11.38 1.08
N PRO A 363 20.13 11.11 1.42
CA PRO A 363 21.18 11.03 0.42
C PRO A 363 21.01 9.76 -0.43
N TYR A 364 21.62 9.76 -1.62
CA TYR A 364 21.57 8.64 -2.57
C TYR A 364 21.88 7.29 -1.90
N GLU A 365 22.86 7.21 -1.01
CA GLU A 365 23.31 6.00 -0.32
C GLU A 365 22.26 5.44 0.66
N GLN A 366 21.35 6.28 1.14
CA GLN A 366 20.31 5.93 2.12
C GLN A 366 18.91 5.91 1.50
N ARG A 367 18.83 5.95 0.17
CA ARG A 367 17.56 5.98 -0.54
C ARG A 367 16.67 4.76 -0.21
N VAL A 368 15.40 5.02 -0.04
CA VAL A 368 14.31 4.05 0.07
C VAL A 368 14.02 3.45 -1.31
N LEU A 369 13.81 2.13 -1.33
CA LEU A 369 13.53 1.33 -2.51
C LEU A 369 12.37 0.34 -2.25
N THR A 370 11.66 0.52 -1.14
CA THR A 370 10.69 -0.45 -0.63
C THR A 370 9.54 -0.65 -1.63
N TYR A 371 8.98 0.45 -2.16
CA TYR A 371 7.80 0.39 -3.01
C TYR A 371 8.12 -0.09 -4.42
N SER A 372 9.27 0.30 -4.98
CA SER A 372 9.75 -0.24 -6.26
C SER A 372 10.04 -1.73 -6.18
N ARG A 373 10.71 -2.21 -5.13
CA ARG A 373 11.00 -3.64 -4.94
C ARG A 373 9.72 -4.47 -4.83
N GLN A 374 8.78 -4.04 -4.00
CA GLN A 374 7.47 -4.70 -3.87
C GLN A 374 6.74 -4.73 -5.22
N SER A 375 6.74 -3.61 -5.94
CA SER A 375 6.03 -3.48 -7.22
C SER A 375 6.68 -4.30 -8.34
N LEU A 376 8.01 -4.36 -8.38
CA LEU A 376 8.77 -5.20 -9.31
C LEU A 376 8.52 -6.68 -9.02
N TRP A 377 8.49 -7.07 -7.74
CA TRP A 377 8.14 -8.43 -7.35
C TRP A 377 6.73 -8.78 -7.81
N HIS A 378 5.75 -7.91 -7.56
CA HIS A 378 4.37 -8.12 -8.00
C HIS A 378 4.27 -8.23 -9.53
N GLU A 379 4.96 -7.36 -10.27
CA GLU A 379 4.96 -7.41 -11.74
C GLU A 379 5.58 -8.71 -12.27
N LEU A 380 6.69 -9.16 -11.68
CA LEU A 380 7.32 -10.45 -12.03
C LEU A 380 6.33 -11.61 -11.84
N ILE A 381 5.69 -11.68 -10.66
CA ILE A 381 4.77 -12.79 -10.37
C ILE A 381 3.50 -12.72 -11.22
N ILE A 382 2.92 -11.53 -11.41
CA ILE A 382 1.75 -11.34 -12.27
C ILE A 382 2.05 -11.80 -13.70
N ARG A 383 3.26 -11.59 -14.21
CA ARG A 383 3.66 -12.08 -15.54
C ARG A 383 3.78 -13.60 -15.58
N TYR A 384 4.26 -14.23 -14.52
CA TYR A 384 4.26 -15.70 -14.43
C TYR A 384 2.86 -16.29 -14.31
N LEU A 385 1.96 -15.64 -13.55
CA LEU A 385 0.57 -16.06 -13.39
C LEU A 385 -0.22 -16.10 -14.70
N LYS A 386 0.21 -15.38 -15.74
CA LYS A 386 -0.41 -15.48 -17.08
C LYS A 386 -0.25 -16.84 -17.73
N HIS A 387 0.71 -17.64 -17.28
CA HIS A 387 0.92 -18.99 -17.78
C HIS A 387 -0.04 -19.93 -17.07
N GLU A 388 -0.88 -20.63 -17.83
CA GLU A 388 -2.00 -21.44 -17.34
C GLU A 388 -1.59 -22.40 -16.21
N LYS A 389 -0.49 -23.15 -16.37
CA LYS A 389 0.01 -24.07 -15.34
C LYS A 389 0.38 -23.39 -14.01
N VAL A 390 0.91 -22.18 -14.08
CA VAL A 390 1.26 -21.39 -12.89
C VAL A 390 -0.02 -20.89 -12.22
N GLU A 391 -0.96 -20.37 -13.01
CA GLU A 391 -2.28 -19.94 -12.53
C GLU A 391 -3.01 -21.08 -11.83
N GLU A 392 -3.11 -22.25 -12.47
CA GLU A 392 -3.77 -23.45 -11.95
C GLU A 392 -3.20 -23.89 -10.60
N THR A 393 -1.87 -23.80 -10.43
CA THR A 393 -1.24 -24.19 -9.17
C THR A 393 -1.57 -23.20 -8.05
N VAL A 394 -1.64 -21.91 -8.33
CA VAL A 394 -2.08 -20.90 -7.34
C VAL A 394 -3.56 -21.04 -7.04
N VAL A 395 -4.40 -21.30 -8.04
CA VAL A 395 -5.83 -21.58 -7.88
C VAL A 395 -6.06 -22.81 -7.02
N SER A 396 -5.28 -23.88 -7.20
CA SER A 396 -5.35 -25.08 -6.36
C SER A 396 -5.02 -24.77 -4.90
N GLY A 397 -3.97 -23.99 -4.65
CA GLY A 397 -3.61 -23.53 -3.31
C GLY A 397 -4.71 -22.68 -2.66
N LEU A 398 -5.27 -21.72 -3.40
CA LEU A 398 -6.42 -20.92 -2.97
C LEU A 398 -7.60 -21.81 -2.57
N ARG A 399 -7.98 -22.79 -3.39
CA ARG A 399 -9.10 -23.70 -3.06
C ARG A 399 -8.82 -24.49 -1.78
N SER A 400 -7.61 -25.00 -1.61
CA SER A 400 -7.22 -25.73 -0.40
C SER A 400 -7.30 -24.88 0.86
N ASP A 401 -6.95 -23.59 0.78
CA ASP A 401 -6.99 -22.68 1.93
C ASP A 401 -8.42 -22.17 2.20
N LEU A 402 -9.28 -22.08 1.17
CA LEU A 402 -10.65 -21.55 1.28
C LEU A 402 -11.69 -22.60 1.66
N VAL A 403 -11.48 -23.87 1.29
CA VAL A 403 -12.39 -24.96 1.62
C VAL A 403 -12.10 -25.45 3.05
N PRO A 404 -13.11 -25.56 3.93
CA PRO A 404 -12.91 -26.17 5.25
C PRO A 404 -12.34 -27.58 5.09
N GLN A 405 -11.27 -27.92 5.83
CA GLN A 405 -10.64 -29.25 5.79
C GLN A 405 -11.61 -30.44 6.01
N ALA A 406 -12.82 -30.19 6.51
CA ALA A 406 -13.87 -31.20 6.65
C ALA A 406 -14.54 -31.62 5.34
N GLU A 407 -14.49 -30.81 4.27
CA GLU A 407 -15.12 -31.13 2.96
C GLU A 407 -14.15 -31.76 1.96
N LEU A 408 -12.83 -31.69 2.21
CA LEU A 408 -11.81 -32.35 1.38
C LEU A 408 -11.61 -33.84 1.72
N ALA A 409 -12.33 -34.35 2.74
CA ALA A 409 -12.26 -35.74 3.22
C ALA A 409 -13.59 -36.51 3.05
N ALA A 410 -14.56 -35.95 2.33
CA ALA A 410 -15.80 -36.59 1.89
C ALA A 410 -15.77 -36.76 0.38
#